data_AF-A0A5R2NCI8-F1
#
_entry.id   AF-A0A5R2NCI8-F1
#
_cell.length_a   1.000
_cell.length_b   1.000
_cell.length_c   1.000
_cell.angle_alpha   90.00
_cell.angle_beta   90.00
_cell.angle_gamma   90.00
#
_symmetry.space_group_name_H-M   'P 1'
#
loop_
_entity.id
_entity.type
_entity.pdbx_description
1 polymer ?
#
loop_
_entity_poly.entity_id
_entity_poly.type
_entity_poly.pdbx_seq_one_letter_code
_entity_poly.pdbx_strand_id
1 'polypeptide(L)'
;GLESHDDICAEICAGTGFDVLSVDYRLAPEHLHPAAFDDALAGFEWAAASSGLPLVLCGESAGGSLAAALAQATRHHPRAAIGQVLIYPDLGGNEAVGSYVEHADAPLLSTGDAAFYRDVRSARKQSPDDPTFSPLRDTDFSGLPPTVIVTAECDPLSSDGEVYRDRILQAGGKACWHQEPRLVHSFLRARITVPAAAEAFARIIAAVAALGRGEWPY
;
A
#
# COMPACT_ATOMS: atom_id res chain seq x y z
N GLY A 1 -12.35 0.43 -10.40
CA GLY A 1 -12.45 1.06 -11.73
C GLY A 1 -11.34 2.09 -11.85
N LEU A 2 -10.67 2.12 -12.99
CA LEU A 2 -9.49 2.95 -13.24
C LEU A 2 -9.74 4.46 -13.09
N GLU A 3 -10.93 4.93 -13.48
CA GLU A 3 -11.29 6.36 -13.50
C GLU A 3 -11.12 7.06 -12.15
N SER A 4 -11.30 6.36 -11.03
CA SER A 4 -11.19 6.98 -9.72
C SER A 4 -9.75 7.30 -9.33
N HIS A 5 -8.73 6.81 -10.01
CA HIS A 5 -7.32 7.11 -9.68
C HIS A 5 -6.54 7.60 -10.89
N ASP A 6 -7.20 7.86 -12.02
CA ASP A 6 -6.55 8.31 -13.26
C ASP A 6 -5.72 9.59 -13.03
N ASP A 7 -6.29 10.55 -12.30
CA ASP A 7 -5.62 11.80 -11.96
C ASP A 7 -4.38 11.59 -11.09
N ILE A 8 -4.47 10.78 -10.04
CA ILE A 8 -3.34 10.43 -9.16
C ILE A 8 -2.25 9.67 -9.96
N CYS A 9 -2.63 8.70 -10.79
CA CYS A 9 -1.70 7.96 -11.64
C CYS A 9 -1.00 8.86 -12.66
N ALA A 10 -1.74 9.77 -13.30
CA ALA A 10 -1.19 10.73 -14.25
C ALA A 10 -0.22 11.71 -13.56
N GLU A 11 -0.55 12.19 -12.36
CA GLU A 11 0.33 13.07 -11.58
C GLU A 11 1.60 12.35 -11.10
N ILE A 12 1.51 11.07 -10.71
CA ILE A 12 2.70 10.25 -10.40
C ILE A 12 3.56 10.06 -11.65
N CYS A 13 2.95 9.72 -12.80
CA CYS A 13 3.66 9.59 -14.07
C CYS A 13 4.39 10.89 -14.43
N ALA A 14 3.69 12.03 -14.39
CA ALA A 14 4.26 13.34 -14.70
C ALA A 14 5.36 13.76 -13.71
N GLY A 15 5.17 13.49 -12.41
CA GLY A 15 6.10 13.90 -11.36
C GLY A 15 7.36 13.03 -11.26
N THR A 16 7.29 11.77 -11.69
CA THR A 16 8.41 10.82 -11.67
C THR A 16 9.10 10.68 -13.02
N GLY A 17 8.37 10.89 -14.12
CA GLY A 17 8.80 10.54 -15.47
C GLY A 17 8.74 9.04 -15.76
N PHE A 18 8.11 8.24 -14.90
CA PHE A 18 8.00 6.79 -15.07
C PHE A 18 6.70 6.40 -15.77
N ASP A 19 6.73 5.28 -16.49
CA ASP A 19 5.51 4.62 -16.96
C ASP A 19 4.71 4.10 -15.76
N VAL A 20 3.38 4.32 -15.76
CA VAL A 20 2.48 3.86 -14.71
C VAL A 20 1.53 2.81 -15.28
N LEU A 21 1.57 1.60 -14.70
CA LEU A 21 0.60 0.53 -14.96
C LEU A 21 -0.43 0.50 -13.83
N SER A 22 -1.66 0.93 -14.12
CA SER A 22 -2.79 0.80 -13.20
C SER A 22 -3.56 -0.48 -13.50
N VAL A 23 -3.84 -1.29 -12.46
CA VAL A 23 -4.48 -2.61 -12.60
C VAL A 23 -5.95 -2.51 -12.18
N ASP A 24 -6.87 -2.77 -13.10
CA ASP A 24 -8.32 -2.85 -12.82
C ASP A 24 -8.68 -4.25 -12.30
N TYR A 25 -8.27 -4.53 -11.06
CA TYR A 25 -8.50 -5.83 -10.44
C TYR A 25 -9.99 -6.04 -10.10
N ARG A 26 -10.42 -7.31 -10.07
CA ARG A 26 -11.76 -7.71 -9.68
C ARG A 26 -12.09 -7.28 -8.24
N LEU A 27 -13.30 -6.76 -8.04
CA LEU A 27 -13.76 -6.21 -6.77
C LEU A 27 -14.69 -7.17 -6.01
N ALA A 28 -14.66 -7.08 -4.69
CA ALA A 28 -15.67 -7.64 -3.82
C ALA A 28 -16.93 -6.75 -3.82
N PRO A 29 -18.13 -7.31 -3.58
CA PRO A 29 -18.42 -8.68 -3.15
C PRO A 29 -18.53 -9.74 -4.26
N GLU A 30 -18.56 -9.35 -5.53
CA GLU A 30 -18.72 -10.27 -6.66
C GLU A 30 -17.55 -11.25 -6.78
N HIS A 31 -16.35 -10.77 -6.45
CA HIS A 31 -15.12 -11.54 -6.48
C HIS A 31 -14.39 -11.41 -5.13
N LEU A 32 -14.66 -12.37 -4.24
CA LEU A 32 -14.01 -12.45 -2.93
C LEU A 32 -12.52 -12.80 -3.05
N HIS A 33 -11.76 -12.62 -1.97
CA HIS A 33 -10.35 -13.03 -1.90
C HIS A 33 -10.15 -14.49 -2.34
N PRO A 34 -9.09 -14.82 -3.12
CA PRO A 34 -7.95 -13.98 -3.51
C PRO A 34 -8.09 -13.22 -4.85
N ALA A 35 -9.30 -13.02 -5.38
CA ALA A 35 -9.45 -12.51 -6.76
C ALA A 35 -8.69 -11.20 -7.06
N ALA A 36 -8.75 -10.21 -6.17
CA ALA A 36 -8.03 -8.95 -6.33
C ALA A 36 -6.49 -9.14 -6.29
N PHE A 37 -6.01 -10.02 -5.40
CA PHE A 37 -4.60 -10.36 -5.29
C PHE A 37 -4.10 -11.10 -6.53
N ASP A 38 -4.87 -12.08 -7.02
CA ASP A 38 -4.54 -12.83 -8.23
C ASP A 38 -4.41 -11.92 -9.45
N ASP A 39 -5.31 -10.93 -9.59
CA ASP A 39 -5.27 -9.97 -10.69
C ASP A 39 -4.09 -8.99 -10.56
N ALA A 40 -3.78 -8.52 -9.35
CA ALA A 40 -2.60 -7.71 -9.10
C ALA A 40 -1.31 -8.48 -9.42
N LEU A 41 -1.23 -9.76 -9.03
CA LEU A 41 -0.10 -10.64 -9.34
C LEU A 41 0.02 -10.85 -10.85
N ALA A 42 -1.09 -11.08 -11.55
CA ALA A 42 -1.10 -11.17 -13.01
C ALA A 42 -0.59 -9.87 -13.68
N GLY A 43 -0.95 -8.70 -13.15
CA GLY A 43 -0.43 -7.41 -13.59
C GLY A 43 1.09 -7.27 -13.39
N PHE A 44 1.60 -7.71 -12.23
CA PHE A 44 3.04 -7.75 -11.96
C PHE A 44 3.78 -8.68 -12.91
N GLU A 45 3.29 -9.92 -13.10
CA GLU A 45 3.90 -10.90 -14.00
C GLU A 45 3.92 -10.39 -15.45
N TRP A 46 2.84 -9.75 -15.88
CA TRP A 46 2.79 -9.11 -17.19
C TRP A 46 3.84 -7.99 -17.32
N ALA A 47 3.97 -7.11 -16.33
CA ALA A 47 4.97 -6.03 -16.35
C ALA A 47 6.41 -6.57 -16.34
N ALA A 48 6.66 -7.59 -15.52
CA ALA A 48 7.94 -8.26 -15.40
C ALA A 48 8.38 -8.98 -16.68
N ALA A 49 7.42 -9.52 -17.44
CA ALA A 49 7.67 -10.18 -18.72
C ALA A 49 7.73 -9.20 -19.91
N SER A 50 6.95 -8.11 -19.86
CA SER A 50 6.78 -7.20 -21.01
C SER A 50 7.89 -6.17 -21.14
N SER A 51 8.65 -5.89 -20.08
CA SER A 51 9.72 -4.90 -20.12
C SER A 51 10.97 -5.33 -19.34
N GLY A 52 12.11 -4.79 -19.76
CA GLY A 52 13.36 -4.89 -19.02
C GLY A 52 13.48 -3.89 -17.87
N LEU A 53 12.50 -2.99 -17.68
CA LEU A 53 12.57 -1.88 -16.74
C LEU A 53 12.40 -2.33 -15.28
N PRO A 54 13.05 -1.67 -14.31
CA PRO A 54 12.81 -1.94 -12.89
C PRO A 54 11.37 -1.64 -12.50
N LEU A 55 10.84 -2.39 -11.53
CA LEU A 55 9.47 -2.25 -11.05
C LEU A 55 9.45 -1.58 -9.67
N VAL A 56 8.57 -0.61 -9.48
CA VAL A 56 8.23 -0.04 -8.17
C VAL A 56 6.76 -0.32 -7.92
N LEU A 57 6.45 -0.92 -6.76
CA LEU A 57 5.06 -1.16 -6.36
C LEU A 57 4.52 0.10 -5.66
N CYS A 58 3.32 0.52 -6.00
CA CYS A 58 2.69 1.67 -5.37
C CYS A 58 1.19 1.43 -5.25
N GLY A 59 0.61 1.77 -4.09
CA GLY A 59 -0.82 1.62 -3.86
C GLY A 59 -1.31 2.36 -2.64
N GLU A 60 -2.60 2.74 -2.67
CA GLU A 60 -3.28 3.43 -1.59
C GLU A 60 -4.31 2.54 -0.90
N SER A 61 -4.44 2.63 0.43
CA SER A 61 -5.45 1.90 1.22
C SER A 61 -5.42 0.39 0.93
N ALA A 62 -6.53 -0.19 0.44
CA ALA A 62 -6.58 -1.58 -0.02
C ALA A 62 -5.56 -1.89 -1.15
N GLY A 63 -5.28 -0.93 -2.04
CA GLY A 63 -4.21 -1.05 -3.03
C GLY A 63 -2.82 -1.05 -2.41
N GLY A 64 -2.63 -0.36 -1.28
CA GLY A 64 -1.41 -0.43 -0.46
C GLY A 64 -1.24 -1.81 0.17
N SER A 65 -2.35 -2.42 0.64
CA SER A 65 -2.38 -3.82 1.08
C SER A 65 -1.94 -4.78 -0.03
N LEU A 66 -2.51 -4.62 -1.23
CA LEU A 66 -2.15 -5.43 -2.41
C LEU A 66 -0.69 -5.25 -2.79
N ALA A 67 -0.16 -4.02 -2.78
CA ALA A 67 1.24 -3.76 -3.08
C ALA A 67 2.19 -4.44 -2.07
N ALA A 68 1.87 -4.41 -0.78
CA ALA A 68 2.63 -5.10 0.26
C ALA A 68 2.57 -6.63 0.10
N ALA A 69 1.38 -7.18 -0.12
CA ALA A 69 1.17 -8.61 -0.36
C ALA A 69 1.93 -9.09 -1.62
N LEU A 70 1.92 -8.30 -2.71
CA LEU A 70 2.70 -8.60 -3.91
C LEU A 70 4.20 -8.58 -3.62
N ALA A 71 4.69 -7.56 -2.90
CA ALA A 71 6.10 -7.47 -2.53
C ALA A 71 6.54 -8.72 -1.75
N GLN A 72 5.71 -9.17 -0.80
CA GLN A 72 5.93 -10.41 -0.06
C GLN A 72 5.92 -11.64 -0.97
N ALA A 73 4.89 -11.82 -1.79
CA ALA A 73 4.74 -12.99 -2.65
C ALA A 73 5.84 -13.11 -3.72
N THR A 74 6.36 -11.97 -4.19
CA THR A 74 7.31 -11.88 -5.31
C THR A 74 8.74 -11.55 -4.89
N ARG A 75 9.05 -11.49 -3.58
CA ARG A 75 10.38 -11.11 -3.06
C ARG A 75 11.57 -11.93 -3.58
N HIS A 76 11.32 -13.17 -4.00
CA HIS A 76 12.33 -14.06 -4.59
C HIS A 76 12.19 -14.19 -6.12
N HIS A 77 11.29 -13.43 -6.72
CA HIS A 77 11.11 -13.40 -8.17
C HIS A 77 12.37 -12.79 -8.83
N PRO A 78 12.86 -13.30 -9.97
CA PRO A 78 14.02 -12.72 -10.67
C PRO A 78 13.85 -11.26 -11.08
N ARG A 79 12.60 -10.80 -11.17
CA ARG A 79 12.18 -9.43 -11.45
C ARG A 79 11.48 -8.79 -10.25
N ALA A 80 11.82 -9.20 -9.02
CA ALA A 80 11.27 -8.60 -7.80
C ALA A 80 11.38 -7.07 -7.86
N ALA A 81 10.38 -6.38 -7.30
CA ALA A 81 10.36 -4.92 -7.29
C ALA A 81 11.62 -4.36 -6.63
N ILE A 82 12.08 -3.20 -7.11
CA ILE A 82 13.24 -2.49 -6.55
C ILE A 82 12.85 -1.49 -5.45
N GLY A 83 11.55 -1.29 -5.26
CA GLY A 83 10.98 -0.43 -4.23
C GLY A 83 9.48 -0.64 -4.07
N GLN A 84 8.94 -0.26 -2.91
CA GLN A 84 7.50 -0.16 -2.71
C GLN A 84 7.11 1.12 -1.93
N VAL A 85 6.04 1.78 -2.36
CA VAL A 85 5.45 2.95 -1.67
C VAL A 85 4.01 2.63 -1.29
N LEU A 86 3.77 2.54 0.01
CA LEU A 86 2.48 2.16 0.60
C LEU A 86 1.82 3.40 1.20
N ILE A 87 0.65 3.77 0.69
CA ILE A 87 -0.05 5.00 1.07
C ILE A 87 -1.26 4.62 1.93
N TYR A 88 -1.26 5.02 3.20
CA TYR A 88 -2.21 4.67 4.27
C TYR A 88 -2.76 3.23 4.15
N PRO A 89 -1.88 2.21 4.09
CA PRO A 89 -2.29 0.86 3.75
C PRO A 89 -3.09 0.19 4.89
N ASP A 90 -4.09 -0.62 4.54
CA ASP A 90 -4.67 -1.61 5.45
C ASP A 90 -3.78 -2.86 5.46
N LEU A 91 -3.03 -3.12 6.53
CA LEU A 91 -2.10 -4.26 6.58
C LEU A 91 -2.57 -5.39 7.50
N GLY A 92 -3.76 -5.29 8.09
CA GLY A 92 -4.32 -6.28 9.01
C GLY A 92 -3.57 -6.39 10.33
N GLY A 93 -3.28 -5.25 10.96
CA GLY A 93 -2.66 -5.19 12.27
C GLY A 93 -3.54 -5.63 13.44
N ASN A 94 -3.21 -5.17 14.64
CA ASN A 94 -3.96 -5.50 15.85
C ASN A 94 -4.96 -4.39 16.18
N GLU A 95 -6.23 -4.65 15.89
CA GLU A 95 -7.34 -3.71 16.08
C GLU A 95 -7.60 -3.31 17.55
N ALA A 96 -6.96 -3.98 18.51
CA ALA A 96 -7.11 -3.69 19.95
C ALA A 96 -6.11 -2.64 20.48
N VAL A 97 -5.22 -2.08 19.65
CA VAL A 97 -4.14 -1.18 20.09
C VAL A 97 -3.91 -0.04 19.10
N GLY A 98 -3.14 0.98 19.54
CA GLY A 98 -2.66 2.06 18.67
C GLY A 98 -3.79 2.88 18.04
N SER A 99 -3.58 3.28 16.79
CA SER A 99 -4.51 4.14 16.05
C SER A 99 -5.90 3.53 15.88
N TYR A 100 -6.05 2.20 15.85
CA TYR A 100 -7.37 1.55 15.77
C TYR A 100 -8.29 1.92 16.95
N VAL A 101 -7.71 2.20 18.12
CA VAL A 101 -8.43 2.62 19.32
C VAL A 101 -8.53 4.14 19.40
N GLU A 102 -7.42 4.84 19.14
CA GLU A 102 -7.35 6.31 19.23
C GLU A 102 -8.20 7.02 18.18
N HIS A 103 -8.27 6.45 16.97
CA HIS A 103 -8.97 6.98 15.81
C HIS A 103 -10.12 6.08 15.35
N ALA A 104 -10.74 5.36 16.30
CA ALA A 104 -11.81 4.41 16.02
C ALA A 104 -12.99 5.01 15.24
N ASP A 105 -13.34 6.27 15.53
CA ASP A 105 -14.44 7.01 14.90
C ASP A 105 -13.93 8.15 13.99
N ALA A 106 -12.74 8.00 13.42
CA ALA A 106 -12.18 9.01 12.52
C ALA A 106 -13.08 9.26 11.29
N PRO A 107 -13.09 10.48 10.74
CA PRO A 107 -13.85 10.77 9.53
C PRO A 107 -13.29 10.00 8.33
N LEU A 108 -14.16 9.70 7.37
CA LEU A 108 -13.91 8.93 6.14
C LEU A 108 -13.63 7.43 6.33
N LEU A 109 -12.95 7.04 7.41
CA LEU A 109 -12.74 5.64 7.75
C LEU A 109 -12.77 5.45 9.28
N SER A 110 -13.74 4.67 9.75
CA SER A 110 -13.77 4.15 11.12
C SER A 110 -13.20 2.72 11.20
N THR A 111 -12.86 2.27 12.41
CA THR A 111 -12.51 0.85 12.65
C THR A 111 -13.69 -0.07 12.29
N GLY A 112 -14.93 0.41 12.45
CA GLY A 112 -16.13 -0.31 12.01
C GLY A 112 -16.22 -0.47 10.49
N ASP A 113 -15.87 0.57 9.74
CA ASP A 113 -15.82 0.52 8.27
C ASP A 113 -14.72 -0.43 7.79
N ALA A 114 -13.53 -0.37 8.39
CA ALA A 114 -12.44 -1.29 8.07
C ALA A 114 -12.84 -2.75 8.32
N ALA A 115 -13.49 -3.04 9.45
CA ALA A 115 -14.02 -4.36 9.77
C ALA A 115 -15.09 -4.81 8.75
N PHE A 116 -16.00 -3.91 8.36
CA PHE A 116 -17.00 -4.20 7.34
C PHE A 116 -16.35 -4.54 5.99
N TYR A 117 -15.38 -3.75 5.51
CA TYR A 117 -14.71 -4.01 4.23
C TYR A 117 -13.94 -5.33 4.26
N ARG A 118 -13.27 -5.65 5.37
CA ARG A 118 -12.62 -6.94 5.58
C ARG A 118 -13.61 -8.10 5.46
N ASP A 119 -14.78 -7.99 6.08
CA ASP A 119 -15.81 -9.03 6.04
C ASP A 119 -16.41 -9.17 4.63
N VAL A 120 -16.67 -8.06 3.93
CA VAL A 120 -17.19 -8.05 2.55
C VAL A 120 -16.24 -8.73 1.58
N ARG A 121 -14.92 -8.56 1.73
CA ARG A 121 -13.93 -9.15 0.81
C ARG A 121 -13.51 -10.58 1.20
N SER A 122 -13.88 -11.05 2.39
CA SER A 122 -13.44 -12.35 2.92
C SER A 122 -14.10 -13.53 2.19
N ALA A 123 -13.29 -14.53 1.81
CA ALA A 123 -13.80 -15.81 1.38
C ALA A 123 -14.47 -16.57 2.54
N ARG A 124 -15.39 -17.50 2.24
CA ARG A 124 -16.11 -18.32 3.24
C ARG A 124 -15.19 -19.10 4.20
N LYS A 125 -13.96 -19.40 3.78
CA LYS A 125 -12.93 -20.08 4.60
C LYS A 125 -11.63 -19.28 4.62
N GLN A 126 -11.73 -17.94 4.62
CA GLN A 126 -10.56 -17.07 4.67
C GLN A 126 -9.73 -17.39 5.90
N SER A 127 -8.44 -17.70 5.70
CA SER A 127 -7.52 -17.87 6.82
C SER A 127 -7.20 -16.50 7.42
N PRO A 128 -7.26 -16.35 8.76
CA PRO A 128 -6.82 -15.12 9.42
C PRO A 128 -5.30 -14.91 9.34
N ASP A 129 -4.55 -15.95 9.00
CA ASP A 129 -3.09 -15.94 8.91
C ASP A 129 -2.59 -15.87 7.45
N ASP A 130 -3.47 -15.56 6.49
CA ASP A 130 -3.10 -15.44 5.08
C ASP A 130 -2.39 -14.11 4.80
N PRO A 131 -1.08 -14.09 4.50
CA PRO A 131 -0.34 -12.85 4.24
C PRO A 131 -0.77 -12.17 2.94
N THR A 132 -1.39 -12.90 2.01
CA THR A 132 -1.94 -12.30 0.78
C THR A 132 -3.23 -11.52 1.06
N PHE A 133 -3.88 -11.79 2.20
CA PHE A 133 -5.06 -11.10 2.68
C PHE A 133 -4.72 -9.98 3.66
N SER A 134 -3.79 -10.23 4.57
CA SER A 134 -3.34 -9.31 5.63
C SER A 134 -1.82 -9.36 5.75
N PRO A 135 -1.07 -8.46 5.10
CA PRO A 135 0.40 -8.50 5.01
C PRO A 135 1.14 -8.60 6.34
N LEU A 136 0.61 -8.05 7.44
CA LEU A 136 1.22 -8.17 8.78
C LEU A 136 1.16 -9.58 9.37
N ARG A 137 0.46 -10.51 8.71
CA ARG A 137 0.42 -11.94 9.08
C ARG A 137 1.58 -12.74 8.51
N ASP A 138 2.37 -12.18 7.58
CA ASP A 138 3.57 -12.88 7.11
C ASP A 138 4.54 -13.10 8.28
N THR A 139 5.18 -14.26 8.30
CA THR A 139 6.17 -14.64 9.30
C THR A 139 7.60 -14.27 8.88
N ASP A 140 7.79 -13.89 7.61
CA ASP A 140 9.09 -13.56 7.03
C ASP A 140 9.05 -12.24 6.26
N PHE A 141 9.76 -11.25 6.79
CA PHE A 141 9.91 -9.92 6.17
C PHE A 141 11.27 -9.74 5.49
N SER A 142 12.07 -10.80 5.38
CA SER A 142 13.37 -10.74 4.72
C SER A 142 13.22 -10.65 3.20
N GLY A 143 14.18 -10.04 2.52
CA GLY A 143 14.18 -9.92 1.05
C GLY A 143 13.13 -8.95 0.47
N LEU A 144 12.36 -8.25 1.30
CA LEU A 144 11.45 -7.20 0.84
C LEU A 144 12.23 -6.00 0.25
N PRO A 145 11.68 -5.32 -0.77
CA PRO A 145 12.33 -4.16 -1.35
C PRO A 145 12.37 -2.98 -0.39
N PRO A 146 13.27 -2.00 -0.60
CA PRO A 146 13.22 -0.72 0.10
C PRO A 146 11.80 -0.15 0.11
N THR A 147 11.30 0.15 1.31
CA THR A 147 9.88 0.43 1.54
C THR A 147 9.67 1.82 2.12
N VAL A 148 8.72 2.56 1.57
CA VAL A 148 8.17 3.76 2.21
C VAL A 148 6.73 3.53 2.56
N ILE A 149 6.38 3.84 3.80
CA ILE A 149 5.00 3.90 4.21
C ILE A 149 4.66 5.35 4.56
N VAL A 150 3.62 5.90 3.94
CA VAL A 150 3.06 7.21 4.26
C VAL A 150 1.67 6.99 4.83
N THR A 151 1.42 7.40 6.06
CA THR A 151 0.12 7.21 6.74
C THR A 151 -0.47 8.56 7.12
N ALA A 152 -1.78 8.63 7.38
CA ALA A 152 -2.39 9.80 8.00
C ALA A 152 -2.35 9.67 9.52
N GLU A 153 -2.18 10.77 10.27
CA GLU A 153 -2.25 10.75 11.73
C GLU A 153 -3.66 10.33 12.20
N CYS A 154 -4.71 11.00 11.71
CA CYS A 154 -6.10 10.76 12.11
C CYS A 154 -6.74 9.62 11.27
N ASP A 155 -6.18 8.42 11.38
CA ASP A 155 -6.58 7.24 10.61
C ASP A 155 -6.43 5.97 11.48
N PRO A 156 -7.46 5.11 11.62
CA PRO A 156 -7.36 3.88 12.40
C PRO A 156 -6.24 2.94 11.92
N LEU A 157 -5.84 3.01 10.65
CA LEU A 157 -4.81 2.15 10.05
C LEU A 157 -3.38 2.68 10.23
N SER A 158 -3.21 3.88 10.81
CA SER A 158 -1.92 4.59 10.85
C SER A 158 -0.78 3.78 11.49
N SER A 159 -1.04 3.16 12.64
CA SER A 159 -0.06 2.38 13.39
C SER A 159 0.44 1.14 12.64
N ASP A 160 -0.29 0.63 11.65
CA ASP A 160 0.16 -0.51 10.86
C ASP A 160 1.41 -0.17 10.04
N GLY A 161 1.54 1.09 9.60
CA GLY A 161 2.73 1.55 8.89
C GLY A 161 3.99 1.50 9.75
N GLU A 162 3.88 1.89 11.03
CA GLU A 162 4.97 1.77 12.00
C GLU A 162 5.38 0.31 12.19
N VAL A 163 4.41 -0.57 12.46
CA VAL A 163 4.64 -2.00 12.71
C VAL A 163 5.29 -2.66 11.50
N TYR A 164 4.79 -2.40 10.28
CA TYR A 164 5.33 -2.99 9.06
C TYR A 164 6.78 -2.56 8.80
N ARG A 165 7.09 -1.26 8.99
CA ARG A 165 8.46 -0.75 8.92
C ARG A 165 9.37 -1.43 9.94
N ASP A 166 8.93 -1.58 11.18
CA ASP A 166 9.74 -2.21 12.23
C ASP A 166 10.02 -3.69 11.92
N ARG A 167 9.04 -4.43 11.38
CA ARG A 167 9.24 -5.83 10.94
C ARG A 167 10.26 -5.94 9.82
N ILE A 168 10.23 -5.04 8.83
CA ILE A 168 11.23 -5.00 7.74
C ILE A 168 12.62 -4.70 8.30
N LEU A 169 12.75 -3.70 9.17
CA LEU A 169 14.04 -3.34 9.78
C LEU A 169 14.61 -4.49 10.64
N GLN A 170 13.76 -5.16 11.42
CA GLN A 170 14.14 -6.33 12.23
C GLN A 170 14.63 -7.51 11.37
N ALA A 171 14.08 -7.66 10.17
CA ALA A 171 14.53 -8.66 9.19
C ALA A 171 15.80 -8.23 8.41
N GLY A 172 16.38 -7.06 8.73
CA GLY A 172 17.59 -6.52 8.08
C GLY A 172 17.32 -5.76 6.78
N GLY A 173 16.06 -5.45 6.47
CA GLY A 173 15.65 -4.68 5.29
C GLY A 173 15.76 -3.17 5.48
N LYS A 174 15.21 -2.45 4.49
CA LYS A 174 15.19 -0.98 4.44
C LYS A 174 13.75 -0.48 4.43
N ALA A 175 13.34 0.25 5.46
CA ALA A 175 12.01 0.86 5.52
C ALA A 175 12.03 2.22 6.23
N CYS A 176 11.21 3.16 5.76
CA CYS A 176 10.89 4.40 6.47
C CYS A 176 9.38 4.60 6.55
N TRP A 177 8.94 5.24 7.62
CA TRP A 177 7.53 5.54 7.87
C TRP A 177 7.37 7.04 8.10
N HIS A 178 6.43 7.64 7.37
CA HIS A 178 6.03 9.04 7.50
C HIS A 178 4.56 9.08 7.93
N GLN A 179 4.31 9.60 9.12
CA GLN A 179 2.95 9.90 9.57
C GLN A 179 2.65 11.36 9.27
N GLU A 180 1.63 11.60 8.44
CA GLU A 180 1.24 12.92 7.98
C GLU A 180 0.32 13.60 9.01
N PRO A 181 0.78 14.68 9.68
CA PRO A 181 0.05 15.24 10.80
C PRO A 181 -1.30 15.83 10.40
N ARG A 182 -2.34 15.55 11.18
CA ARG A 182 -3.72 16.04 11.06
C ARG A 182 -4.42 15.68 9.74
N LEU A 183 -3.81 14.82 8.92
CA LEU A 183 -4.48 14.25 7.76
C LEU A 183 -5.32 13.04 8.18
N VAL A 184 -6.33 12.75 7.38
CA VAL A 184 -7.27 11.64 7.55
C VAL A 184 -7.06 10.60 6.45
N HIS A 185 -7.68 9.43 6.59
CA HIS A 185 -7.65 8.40 5.55
C HIS A 185 -8.11 8.96 4.19
N SER A 186 -7.52 8.48 3.09
CA SER A 186 -7.80 8.97 1.73
C SER A 186 -7.48 10.46 1.49
N PHE A 187 -6.52 11.05 2.20
CA PHE A 187 -6.17 12.48 2.04
C PHE A 187 -5.76 12.88 0.61
N LEU A 188 -5.32 11.93 -0.24
CA LEU A 188 -4.98 12.25 -1.64
C LEU A 188 -6.18 12.78 -2.44
N ARG A 189 -7.41 12.49 -2.01
CA ARG A 189 -8.63 13.09 -2.58
C ARG A 189 -8.68 14.61 -2.39
N ALA A 190 -8.01 15.12 -1.36
CA ALA A 190 -7.97 16.54 -1.03
C ALA A 190 -6.69 17.25 -1.50
N ARG A 191 -5.78 16.56 -2.21
CA ARG A 191 -4.46 17.10 -2.62
C ARG A 191 -4.53 18.40 -3.45
N ILE A 192 -5.64 18.64 -4.15
CA ILE A 192 -5.84 19.86 -4.96
C ILE A 192 -6.32 21.04 -4.09
N THR A 193 -7.00 20.77 -2.98
CA THR A 193 -7.69 21.79 -2.18
C THR A 193 -7.08 22.01 -0.79
N VAL A 194 -6.29 21.06 -0.28
CA VAL A 194 -5.69 21.10 1.06
C VAL A 194 -4.16 21.10 0.93
N PRO A 195 -3.46 22.19 1.32
CA PRO A 195 -2.01 22.29 1.18
C PRO A 195 -1.23 21.14 1.82
N ALA A 196 -1.61 20.71 3.03
CA ALA A 196 -0.95 19.60 3.71
C ALA A 196 -1.06 18.28 2.93
N ALA A 197 -2.19 18.02 2.28
CA ALA A 197 -2.37 16.84 1.43
C ALA A 197 -1.56 16.96 0.13
N ALA A 198 -1.44 18.16 -0.43
CA ALA A 198 -0.58 18.43 -1.59
C ALA A 198 0.90 18.17 -1.27
N GLU A 199 1.36 18.63 -0.11
CA GLU A 199 2.73 18.41 0.37
C GLU A 199 3.02 16.92 0.63
N ALA A 200 2.06 16.21 1.23
CA ALA A 200 2.15 14.76 1.43
C ALA A 200 2.23 14.02 0.07
N PHE A 201 1.43 14.43 -0.91
CA PHE A 201 1.48 13.84 -2.25
C PHE A 201 2.80 14.13 -2.97
N ALA A 202 3.36 15.34 -2.83
CA ALA A 202 4.68 15.66 -3.35
C ALA A 202 5.78 14.78 -2.73
N ARG A 203 5.68 14.49 -1.41
CA ARG A 203 6.58 13.51 -0.75
C ARG A 203 6.41 12.11 -1.32
N ILE A 204 5.18 11.66 -1.57
CA ILE A 204 4.90 10.36 -2.19
C ILE A 204 5.49 10.26 -3.60
N ILE A 205 5.34 11.29 -4.43
CA ILE A 205 5.95 11.33 -5.77
C ILE A 205 7.48 11.28 -5.68
N ALA A 206 8.08 12.09 -4.81
CA ALA A 206 9.52 12.04 -4.56
C ALA A 206 9.95 10.65 -4.08
N ALA A 207 9.10 10.01 -3.28
CA ALA A 207 9.31 8.66 -2.77
C ALA A 207 9.44 7.64 -3.90
N VAL A 208 8.42 7.58 -4.75
CA VAL A 208 8.39 6.71 -5.93
C VAL A 208 9.61 6.99 -6.82
N ALA A 209 9.91 8.27 -7.07
CA ALA A 209 11.00 8.67 -7.96
C ALA A 209 12.37 8.20 -7.45
N ALA A 210 12.68 8.38 -6.16
CA ALA A 210 13.98 7.98 -5.62
C ALA A 210 14.14 6.45 -5.60
N LEU A 211 13.10 5.70 -5.21
CA LEU A 211 13.13 4.25 -5.26
C LEU A 211 13.34 3.72 -6.67
N GLY A 212 12.65 4.30 -7.67
CA GLY A 212 12.81 3.90 -9.07
C GLY A 212 14.20 4.20 -9.64
N ARG A 213 14.94 5.14 -9.04
CA ARG A 213 16.35 5.43 -9.35
C ARG A 213 17.36 4.66 -8.48
N GLY A 214 16.89 3.85 -7.53
CA GLY A 214 17.74 3.08 -6.62
C GLY A 214 18.38 3.92 -5.51
N GLU A 215 17.82 5.08 -5.18
CA GLU A 215 18.31 6.01 -4.17
C GLU A 215 17.75 5.64 -2.77
N TRP A 216 18.61 5.63 -1.73
CA TRP A 216 18.22 5.36 -0.33
C TRP A 216 19.22 5.93 0.70
N PRO A 217 18.77 6.40 1.89
CA PRO A 217 17.41 6.89 2.16
C PRO A 217 17.18 8.15 1.32
N TYR A 218 15.94 8.63 1.22
CA TYR A 218 15.67 9.92 0.56
C TYR A 218 16.68 11.01 0.89
#